data_AF-A0A6I8NZ97-F1
#
_entry.id   AF-A0A6I8NZ97-F1
#
_cell.length_a   1.000
_cell.length_b   1.000
_cell.length_c   1.000
_cell.angle_alpha   90.00
_cell.angle_beta   90.00
_cell.angle_gamma   90.00
#
_symmetry.space_group_name_H-M   'P 1'
#
loop_
_entity.id
_entity.type
_entity.pdbx_description
1 polymer ?
#
loop_
_entity_poly.entity_id
_entity_poly.type
_entity_poly.pdbx_seq_one_letter_code
_entity_poly.pdbx_strand_id
1 'polypeptide(L)'
;MKVLSSCNTSKTLNSSNMETLIECQSEGDLKKCPMLAPCDSEDGMCHLIENKKRKKALPWPFPMRRNLSSSDAPGSSETESKLPLFDRPLSSICGEDGLLPKSIQEILNILYIKGPVTEGIFRIAANEKARKELKEELNSGGTDLESQPVHLLAVVLKDFLRSIPAKLLSSELSDEWMAALEKPKDSERIQGLKEVAGKLPTPNVLLLKHLVYLLNHISKNAEVNKMASSNLAICIGPNMLTLKKDQSDSYEAQKELNNKVCLS
;
A
#
# COMPACT_ATOMS: atom_id res chain seq x y z
N MET A 1 -12.69 -44.87 27.05
CA MET A 1 -12.89 -43.56 26.40
C MET A 1 -11.98 -42.54 27.07
N LYS A 2 -10.94 -42.07 26.39
CA LYS A 2 -10.12 -40.92 26.81
C LYS A 2 -10.24 -39.88 25.71
N VAL A 3 -10.80 -38.72 26.04
CA VAL A 3 -10.89 -37.56 25.14
C VAL A 3 -9.67 -36.69 25.45
N LEU A 4 -8.73 -36.58 24.52
CA LEU A 4 -7.62 -35.63 24.62
C LEU A 4 -8.09 -34.30 24.02
N SER A 5 -8.34 -33.34 24.89
CA SER A 5 -8.52 -31.93 24.55
C SER A 5 -7.15 -31.32 24.26
N SER A 6 -6.87 -31.00 23.00
CA SER A 6 -5.66 -30.27 22.60
C SER A 6 -6.04 -28.81 22.37
N CYS A 7 -5.61 -27.94 23.28
CA CYS A 7 -5.71 -26.49 23.12
C CYS A 7 -4.57 -26.00 22.22
N ASN A 8 -4.92 -25.49 21.03
CA ASN A 8 -3.99 -24.76 20.17
C ASN A 8 -3.77 -23.36 20.76
N THR A 9 -2.57 -23.08 21.24
CA THR A 9 -2.14 -21.72 21.59
C THR A 9 -1.77 -20.96 20.31
N SER A 10 -2.60 -20.00 19.92
CA SER A 10 -2.25 -18.98 18.94
C SER A 10 -1.12 -18.11 19.52
N LYS A 11 0.08 -18.20 18.97
CA LYS A 11 1.16 -17.26 19.26
C LYS A 11 0.90 -15.97 18.49
N THR A 12 0.43 -14.94 19.20
CA THR A 12 0.39 -13.57 18.70
C THR A 12 1.83 -13.09 18.45
N LEU A 13 2.17 -12.85 17.19
CA LEU A 13 3.48 -12.34 16.77
C LEU A 13 3.47 -10.81 16.82
N ASN A 14 4.44 -10.21 17.52
CA ASN A 14 4.55 -8.77 17.76
C ASN A 14 5.38 -8.06 16.65
N SER A 15 5.13 -6.76 16.47
CA SER A 15 5.72 -5.80 15.50
C SER A 15 7.27 -5.80 15.43
N SER A 16 7.96 -6.13 16.52
CA SER A 16 9.44 -6.21 16.60
C SER A 16 10.07 -7.25 15.65
N ASN A 17 9.29 -8.20 15.13
CA ASN A 17 9.82 -9.24 14.24
C ASN A 17 10.20 -8.72 12.85
N MET A 18 9.59 -7.66 12.34
CA MET A 18 9.89 -7.21 10.97
C MET A 18 11.25 -6.49 10.89
N GLU A 19 11.65 -5.76 11.94
CA GLU A 19 12.95 -5.10 12.03
C GLU A 19 14.09 -6.12 12.19
N THR A 20 13.91 -7.10 13.09
CA THR A 20 14.86 -8.21 13.27
C THR A 20 14.98 -9.08 12.01
N LEU A 21 13.90 -9.29 11.25
CA LEU A 21 13.91 -10.02 9.98
C LEU A 21 14.63 -9.29 8.83
N ILE A 22 14.68 -7.95 8.87
CA ILE A 22 15.46 -7.13 7.94
C ILE A 22 16.95 -7.19 8.29
N GLU A 23 17.29 -7.32 9.57
CA GLU A 23 18.68 -7.37 10.05
C GLU A 23 19.31 -8.79 9.91
N CYS A 24 18.52 -9.86 10.00
CA CYS A 24 19.02 -11.26 9.96
C CYS A 24 19.32 -11.83 8.56
N GLN A 25 19.37 -11.05 7.47
CA GLN A 25 19.64 -11.55 6.11
C GLN A 25 20.96 -11.07 5.49
N SER A 26 21.91 -10.61 6.29
CA SER A 26 23.32 -10.50 5.88
C SER A 26 24.13 -11.65 6.47
N GLU A 27 24.13 -12.80 5.80
CA GLU A 27 25.24 -13.76 5.66
C GLU A 27 24.72 -15.15 5.24
N GLY A 28 25.25 -15.67 4.13
CA GLY A 28 25.54 -17.10 3.99
C GLY A 28 24.42 -18.10 3.63
N ASP A 29 24.56 -18.64 2.41
CA ASP A 29 24.19 -20.00 1.97
C ASP A 29 22.73 -20.36 1.62
N LEU A 30 22.53 -20.50 0.30
CA LEU A 30 21.55 -21.40 -0.32
C LEU A 30 21.76 -22.82 0.21
N LYS A 31 20.76 -23.41 0.88
CA LYS A 31 20.41 -24.84 0.69
C LYS A 31 19.07 -25.22 1.36
N LYS A 32 18.19 -25.76 0.50
CA LYS A 32 17.13 -26.76 0.73
C LYS A 32 16.17 -26.52 1.91
N CYS A 33 14.92 -26.16 1.58
CA CYS A 33 13.75 -26.59 2.34
C CYS A 33 13.01 -27.71 1.59
N PRO A 34 12.42 -28.69 2.29
CA PRO A 34 11.87 -29.91 1.70
C PRO A 34 10.52 -29.66 1.05
N MET A 35 10.32 -30.30 -0.11
CA MET A 35 9.05 -30.39 -0.82
C MET A 35 8.00 -31.07 0.05
N LEU A 36 6.83 -30.46 0.22
CA LEU A 36 5.60 -31.16 0.61
C LEU A 36 4.75 -31.32 -0.64
N ALA A 37 4.38 -32.58 -0.90
CA ALA A 37 3.65 -33.03 -2.07
C ALA A 37 2.18 -32.55 -2.09
N PRO A 38 1.53 -32.55 -3.27
CA PRO A 38 0.14 -32.13 -3.45
C PRO A 38 -0.84 -33.22 -3.00
N CYS A 39 -1.97 -32.83 -2.40
CA CYS A 39 -3.13 -33.70 -2.24
C CYS A 39 -4.18 -33.34 -3.30
N ASP A 40 -4.45 -34.30 -4.18
CA ASP A 40 -5.54 -34.31 -5.14
C ASP A 40 -6.90 -34.43 -4.45
N SER A 41 -7.91 -33.73 -4.97
CA SER A 41 -9.31 -34.18 -5.06
C SER A 41 -10.10 -33.16 -5.90
N GLU A 42 -10.47 -33.56 -7.11
CA GLU A 42 -11.53 -32.93 -7.90
C GLU A 42 -12.90 -33.43 -7.42
N ASP A 43 -13.93 -32.58 -7.46
CA ASP A 43 -15.26 -32.90 -8.00
C ASP A 43 -16.26 -31.73 -7.86
N GLY A 44 -16.99 -31.43 -8.95
CA GLY A 44 -18.42 -31.08 -8.87
C GLY A 44 -18.85 -29.63 -9.17
N MET A 45 -19.35 -29.42 -10.40
CA MET A 45 -19.96 -28.20 -10.96
C MET A 45 -21.48 -28.06 -10.64
N CYS A 46 -22.00 -26.83 -10.82
CA CYS A 46 -23.40 -26.37 -11.05
C CYS A 46 -24.27 -26.12 -9.78
N HIS A 47 -25.08 -25.05 -9.65
CA HIS A 47 -25.93 -24.42 -10.66
C HIS A 47 -26.30 -22.94 -10.33
N LEU A 48 -26.60 -22.22 -11.41
CA LEU A 48 -27.23 -20.91 -11.58
C LEU A 48 -28.57 -20.73 -10.83
N ILE A 49 -28.77 -19.61 -10.11
CA ILE A 49 -30.10 -18.96 -9.92
C ILE A 49 -29.93 -17.43 -9.98
N GLU A 50 -30.39 -16.84 -11.07
CA GLU A 50 -30.76 -15.43 -11.16
C GLU A 50 -31.97 -15.14 -10.24
N ASN A 51 -32.00 -13.98 -9.59
CA ASN A 51 -33.26 -13.26 -9.45
C ASN A 51 -33.07 -11.74 -9.34
N LYS A 52 -33.92 -11.07 -10.11
CA LYS A 52 -33.96 -9.67 -10.52
C LYS A 52 -34.92 -8.91 -9.60
N LYS A 53 -34.57 -7.68 -9.17
CA LYS A 53 -35.48 -6.53 -9.24
C LYS A 53 -34.85 -5.19 -8.89
N ARG A 54 -35.05 -4.26 -9.84
CA ARG A 54 -34.86 -2.80 -9.78
C ARG A 54 -35.85 -2.16 -8.79
N LYS A 55 -35.49 -0.99 -8.24
CA LYS A 55 -36.33 0.22 -8.03
C LYS A 55 -35.41 1.36 -7.53
N LYS A 56 -35.02 2.31 -8.39
CA LYS A 56 -35.57 3.67 -8.60
C LYS A 56 -35.39 4.61 -7.39
N ALA A 57 -34.55 5.62 -7.60
CA ALA A 57 -34.32 6.78 -6.74
C ALA A 57 -35.55 7.69 -6.64
N LEU A 58 -35.57 8.54 -5.60
CA LEU A 58 -35.66 10.00 -5.67
C LEU A 58 -35.41 10.59 -4.25
N PRO A 59 -35.13 11.91 -4.14
CA PRO A 59 -34.23 12.53 -3.15
C PRO A 59 -35.02 13.19 -2.02
N TRP A 60 -34.34 13.77 -1.00
CA TRP A 60 -34.75 14.96 -0.22
C TRP A 60 -33.79 15.23 0.99
N PRO A 61 -33.84 16.39 1.69
CA PRO A 61 -32.88 17.47 1.48
C PRO A 61 -32.09 17.85 2.76
N PHE A 62 -31.14 18.78 2.63
CA PHE A 62 -30.57 19.51 3.76
C PHE A 62 -31.64 20.28 4.56
N PRO A 63 -31.42 20.46 5.87
CA PRO A 63 -31.76 21.73 6.50
C PRO A 63 -30.54 22.38 7.18
N MET A 64 -30.45 23.69 6.99
CA MET A 64 -29.56 24.61 7.70
C MET A 64 -30.30 25.16 8.93
N ARG A 65 -29.63 25.17 10.09
CA ARG A 65 -29.73 26.14 11.22
C ARG A 65 -31.12 26.24 11.92
N ARG A 66 -31.26 26.08 13.24
CA ARG A 66 -30.84 27.03 14.29
C ARG A 66 -31.22 26.46 15.68
N ASN A 67 -30.40 26.67 16.71
CA ASN A 67 -30.84 27.26 17.98
C ASN A 67 -29.65 27.74 18.82
N LEU A 68 -29.91 28.79 19.59
CA LEU A 68 -29.01 29.72 20.26
C LEU A 68 -29.15 29.58 21.79
N SER A 69 -28.06 29.90 22.51
CA SER A 69 -27.97 30.26 23.95
C SER A 69 -27.97 29.07 24.95
N SER A 70 -27.20 29.01 26.04
CA SER A 70 -26.11 29.82 26.63
C SER A 70 -25.61 29.10 27.90
N SER A 71 -24.34 29.35 28.24
CA SER A 71 -23.72 29.33 29.59
C SER A 71 -23.27 28.01 30.25
N ASP A 72 -21.92 27.88 30.23
CA ASP A 72 -20.97 27.70 31.35
C ASP A 72 -21.09 26.51 32.33
N ALA A 73 -20.13 25.57 32.21
CA ALA A 73 -19.28 25.08 33.30
C ALA A 73 -18.08 24.26 32.77
N PRO A 74 -16.92 24.23 33.46
CA PRO A 74 -15.65 23.74 32.93
C PRO A 74 -15.34 22.28 33.33
N GLY A 75 -14.66 21.53 32.45
CA GLY A 75 -14.04 20.26 32.84
C GLY A 75 -13.86 19.24 31.71
N SER A 76 -12.59 19.02 31.33
CA SER A 76 -12.01 17.78 30.78
C SER A 76 -12.64 17.16 29.53
N SER A 77 -12.01 17.40 28.38
CA SER A 77 -11.08 16.45 27.75
C SER A 77 -10.72 17.04 26.40
N GLU A 78 -9.44 17.30 26.17
CA GLU A 78 -8.97 17.69 24.85
C GLU A 78 -9.37 16.58 23.86
N THR A 79 -10.40 16.84 23.05
CA THR A 79 -10.53 16.16 21.76
C THR A 79 -9.35 16.64 20.93
N GLU A 80 -8.18 16.05 21.14
CA GLU A 80 -7.11 16.04 20.15
C GLU A 80 -7.73 15.43 18.90
N SER A 81 -8.13 16.29 17.97
CA SER A 81 -8.53 15.89 16.64
C SER A 81 -7.33 15.19 16.01
N LYS A 82 -7.29 13.86 16.10
CA LYS A 82 -6.26 13.04 15.47
C LYS A 82 -6.14 13.48 14.01
N LEU A 83 -4.95 13.94 13.65
CA LEU A 83 -4.68 14.42 12.29
C LEU A 83 -4.80 13.25 11.31
N PRO A 84 -5.23 13.49 10.07
CA PRO A 84 -5.37 12.44 9.07
C PRO A 84 -4.04 11.76 8.77
N LEU A 85 -4.11 10.48 8.41
CA LEU A 85 -2.96 9.63 8.07
C LEU A 85 -2.48 9.87 6.63
N PHE A 86 -3.39 10.12 5.70
CA PHE A 86 -3.10 10.26 4.27
C PHE A 86 -2.83 11.71 3.88
N ASP A 87 -2.22 11.88 2.70
CA ASP A 87 -2.03 13.19 2.06
C ASP A 87 -1.12 14.14 2.87
N ARG A 88 -0.23 13.58 3.71
CA ARG A 88 0.72 14.29 4.57
C ARG A 88 2.16 13.80 4.38
N PRO A 89 3.18 14.66 4.60
CA PRO A 89 4.58 14.24 4.55
C PRO A 89 4.85 13.13 5.58
N LEU A 90 5.66 12.13 5.21
CA LEU A 90 6.03 11.03 6.12
C LEU A 90 6.66 11.54 7.41
N SER A 91 7.47 12.61 7.34
CA SER A 91 8.07 13.27 8.50
C SER A 91 7.06 13.83 9.52
N SER A 92 5.80 14.05 9.11
CA SER A 92 4.76 14.59 9.98
C SER A 92 3.83 13.53 10.58
N ILE A 93 3.94 12.28 10.13
CA ILE A 93 3.11 11.15 10.56
C ILE A 93 3.90 10.02 11.19
N CYS A 94 5.20 9.90 10.89
CA CYS A 94 6.09 9.01 11.63
C CYS A 94 6.30 9.57 13.04
N GLY A 95 6.34 8.69 14.03
CA GLY A 95 6.50 9.07 15.43
C GLY A 95 7.88 9.70 15.69
N GLU A 96 8.04 10.33 16.87
CA GLU A 96 9.34 10.85 17.32
C GLU A 96 10.39 9.74 17.48
N ASP A 97 9.94 8.50 17.66
CA ASP A 97 10.73 7.26 17.63
C ASP A 97 11.24 6.90 16.22
N GLY A 98 10.85 7.65 15.20
CA GLY A 98 11.20 7.40 13.80
C GLY A 98 10.42 6.24 13.18
N LEU A 99 9.43 5.69 13.87
CA LEU A 99 8.66 4.53 13.39
C LEU A 99 7.51 4.96 12.47
N LEU A 100 7.13 4.05 11.58
CA LEU A 100 5.97 4.23 10.70
C LEU A 100 4.68 4.29 11.54
N PRO A 101 3.60 4.95 11.05
CA PRO A 101 2.30 4.91 11.73
C PRO A 101 1.84 3.46 11.98
N LYS A 102 1.29 3.19 13.17
CA LYS A 102 0.88 1.82 13.59
C LYS A 102 0.00 1.11 12.57
N SER A 103 -1.00 1.80 12.01
CA SER A 103 -1.88 1.20 10.99
C SER A 103 -1.13 0.80 9.71
N ILE A 104 -0.09 1.54 9.33
CA ILE A 104 0.76 1.19 8.18
C ILE A 104 1.62 -0.02 8.50
N GLN A 105 2.20 -0.09 9.71
CA GLN A 105 2.95 -1.28 10.15
C GLN A 105 2.06 -2.53 10.14
N GLU A 106 0.83 -2.41 10.63
CA GLU A 106 -0.13 -3.51 10.69
C GLU A 106 -0.55 -3.98 9.29
N ILE A 107 -0.84 -3.05 8.37
CA ILE A 107 -1.09 -3.39 6.96
C ILE A 107 0.10 -4.14 6.34
N LEU A 108 1.33 -3.64 6.55
CA LEU A 108 2.55 -4.29 6.05
C LEU A 108 2.72 -5.70 6.62
N ASN A 109 2.44 -5.88 7.92
CA ASN A 109 2.52 -7.18 8.59
C ASN A 109 1.47 -8.17 8.05
N ILE A 110 0.22 -7.74 7.91
CA ILE A 110 -0.84 -8.59 7.35
C ILE A 110 -0.49 -9.01 5.91
N LEU A 111 0.01 -8.08 5.10
CA LEU A 111 0.44 -8.37 3.74
C LEU A 111 1.67 -9.28 3.69
N TYR A 112 2.57 -9.18 4.67
CA TYR A 112 3.70 -10.11 4.79
C TYR A 112 3.22 -11.54 5.05
N ILE A 113 2.26 -11.72 5.96
CA ILE A 113 1.73 -13.03 6.33
C ILE A 113 0.83 -13.61 5.24
N LYS A 114 -0.13 -12.83 4.73
CA LYS A 114 -1.21 -13.31 3.85
C LYS A 114 -0.91 -13.10 2.36
N GLY A 115 -0.05 -12.14 2.00
CA GLY A 115 0.29 -11.80 0.61
C GLY A 115 0.88 -12.95 -0.22
N PRO A 116 1.83 -13.76 0.30
CA PRO A 116 2.46 -14.84 -0.47
C PRO A 116 1.49 -15.88 -1.03
N VAL A 117 0.35 -16.10 -0.36
CA VAL A 117 -0.68 -17.07 -0.75
C VAL A 117 -1.90 -16.44 -1.42
N THR A 118 -1.94 -15.11 -1.56
CA THR A 118 -3.08 -14.38 -2.13
C THR A 118 -2.87 -14.17 -3.64
N GLU A 119 -3.63 -14.88 -4.46
CA GLU A 119 -3.55 -14.76 -5.92
C GLU A 119 -3.81 -13.33 -6.41
N GLY A 120 -2.91 -12.79 -7.24
CA GLY A 120 -3.07 -11.46 -7.84
C GLY A 120 -2.96 -10.32 -6.84
N ILE A 121 -2.30 -10.52 -5.69
CA ILE A 121 -2.04 -9.46 -4.71
C ILE A 121 -1.42 -8.21 -5.36
N PHE A 122 -1.88 -7.02 -4.97
CA PHE A 122 -1.62 -5.71 -5.60
C PHE A 122 -2.12 -5.50 -7.05
N ARG A 123 -2.40 -6.56 -7.82
CA ARG A 123 -2.98 -6.47 -9.17
C ARG A 123 -4.50 -6.34 -9.15
N ILE A 124 -5.17 -7.17 -8.35
CA ILE A 124 -6.64 -7.21 -8.26
C ILE A 124 -7.15 -5.92 -7.59
N ALA A 125 -8.20 -5.34 -8.17
CA ALA A 125 -8.87 -4.18 -7.61
C ALA A 125 -9.77 -4.58 -6.44
N ALA A 126 -9.91 -3.69 -5.46
CA ALA A 126 -10.86 -3.84 -4.37
C ALA A 126 -12.14 -3.03 -4.63
N ASN A 127 -13.21 -3.37 -3.91
CA ASN A 127 -14.45 -2.60 -3.95
C ASN A 127 -14.18 -1.13 -3.61
N GLU A 128 -14.61 -0.21 -4.47
CA GLU A 128 -14.32 1.22 -4.32
C GLU A 128 -14.93 1.84 -3.05
N LYS A 129 -16.15 1.40 -2.68
CA LYS A 129 -16.81 1.89 -1.48
C LYS A 129 -16.03 1.46 -0.23
N ALA A 130 -15.71 0.17 -0.12
CA ALA A 130 -14.92 -0.36 0.98
C ALA A 130 -13.53 0.29 1.08
N ARG A 131 -12.90 0.60 -0.06
CA ARG A 131 -11.62 1.33 -0.11
C ARG A 131 -11.73 2.73 0.48
N LYS A 132 -12.79 3.47 0.14
CA LYS A 132 -13.02 4.82 0.68
C LYS A 132 -13.33 4.78 2.17
N GLU A 133 -14.20 3.86 2.59
CA GLU A 133 -14.56 3.66 4.00
C GLU A 133 -13.31 3.32 4.84
N LEU A 134 -12.51 2.34 4.41
CA LEU A 134 -11.28 1.99 5.14
C LEU A 134 -10.26 3.14 5.19
N LYS A 135 -10.12 3.92 4.10
CA LYS A 135 -9.26 5.13 4.11
C LYS A 135 -9.75 6.16 5.12
N GLU A 136 -11.06 6.38 5.23
CA GLU A 136 -11.68 7.32 6.18
C GLU A 136 -11.53 6.85 7.63
N GLU A 137 -11.72 5.56 7.89
CA GLU A 137 -11.51 4.95 9.21
C GLU A 137 -10.05 5.07 9.66
N LEU A 138 -9.10 4.84 8.75
CA LEU A 138 -7.67 5.02 9.02
C LEU A 138 -7.30 6.48 9.32
N ASN A 139 -7.91 7.45 8.61
CA ASN A 139 -7.74 8.86 8.91
C ASN A 139 -8.32 9.25 10.28
N SER A 140 -9.32 8.53 10.77
CA SER A 140 -10.04 8.82 12.02
C SER A 140 -9.42 8.12 13.24
N GLY A 141 -8.35 7.36 13.08
CA GLY A 141 -7.62 6.73 14.18
C GLY A 141 -7.62 5.20 14.18
N GLY A 142 -7.99 4.55 13.07
CA GLY A 142 -7.81 3.12 12.85
C GLY A 142 -9.08 2.29 13.05
N THR A 143 -9.06 1.07 12.51
CA THR A 143 -10.14 0.07 12.53
C THR A 143 -9.52 -1.31 12.70
N ASP A 144 -10.35 -2.35 12.83
CA ASP A 144 -9.87 -3.73 12.75
C ASP A 144 -9.37 -4.03 11.33
N LEU A 145 -8.05 -4.19 11.19
CA LEU A 145 -7.39 -4.47 9.92
C LEU A 145 -7.32 -5.97 9.63
N GLU A 146 -7.32 -6.83 10.65
CA GLU A 146 -7.15 -8.28 10.49
C GLU A 146 -8.36 -8.93 9.81
N SER A 147 -9.55 -8.38 10.03
CA SER A 147 -10.80 -8.81 9.40
C SER A 147 -10.96 -8.33 7.96
N GLN A 148 -10.13 -7.39 7.49
CA GLN A 148 -10.28 -6.79 6.16
C GLN A 148 -9.78 -7.73 5.07
N PRO A 149 -10.40 -7.72 3.87
CA PRO A 149 -9.90 -8.47 2.72
C PRO A 149 -8.45 -8.08 2.36
N VAL A 150 -7.59 -9.05 2.11
CA VAL A 150 -6.16 -8.81 1.81
C VAL A 150 -5.97 -7.90 0.58
N HIS A 151 -6.82 -8.06 -0.45
CA HIS A 151 -6.82 -7.17 -1.62
C HIS A 151 -7.19 -5.72 -1.28
N LEU A 152 -8.09 -5.52 -0.32
CA LEU A 152 -8.48 -4.19 0.15
C LEU A 152 -7.29 -3.51 0.84
N LEU A 153 -6.61 -4.22 1.74
CA LEU A 153 -5.41 -3.73 2.42
C LEU A 153 -4.28 -3.37 1.44
N ALA A 154 -4.05 -4.22 0.43
CA ALA A 154 -3.08 -3.97 -0.62
C ALA A 154 -3.39 -2.72 -1.44
N VAL A 155 -4.68 -2.48 -1.75
CA VAL A 155 -5.11 -1.28 -2.46
C VAL A 155 -4.98 -0.04 -1.59
N VAL A 156 -5.34 -0.11 -0.32
CA VAL A 156 -5.19 1.01 0.62
C VAL A 156 -3.71 1.36 0.87
N LEU A 157 -2.81 0.36 0.92
CA LEU A 157 -1.37 0.62 0.95
C LEU A 157 -0.91 1.38 -0.30
N LYS A 158 -1.42 1.02 -1.49
CA LYS A 158 -1.11 1.78 -2.73
C LYS A 158 -1.64 3.21 -2.67
N ASP A 159 -2.84 3.42 -2.12
CA ASP A 159 -3.41 4.76 -1.93
C ASP A 159 -2.56 5.58 -0.95
N PHE A 160 -2.06 4.96 0.12
CA PHE A 160 -1.14 5.60 1.06
C PHE A 160 0.14 6.06 0.36
N LEU A 161 0.82 5.15 -0.36
CA LEU A 161 2.02 5.46 -1.14
C LEU A 161 1.79 6.63 -2.12
N ARG A 162 0.66 6.60 -2.83
CA ARG A 162 0.28 7.63 -3.80
C ARG A 162 0.04 8.99 -3.14
N SER A 163 -0.52 8.99 -1.93
CA SER A 163 -0.88 10.20 -1.17
C SER A 163 0.32 10.93 -0.58
N ILE A 164 1.48 10.28 -0.45
CA ILE A 164 2.68 10.91 0.11
C ILE A 164 3.08 12.14 -0.74
N PRO A 165 3.10 13.36 -0.16
CA PRO A 165 3.58 14.57 -0.84
C PRO A 165 5.04 14.39 -1.29
N ALA A 166 5.37 14.92 -2.46
CA ALA A 166 6.66 14.70 -3.14
C ALA A 166 7.02 13.22 -3.41
N LYS A 167 6.11 12.26 -3.15
CA LYS A 167 6.26 10.81 -3.36
C LYS A 167 7.30 10.13 -2.48
N LEU A 168 7.18 8.81 -2.36
CA LEU A 168 8.09 7.98 -1.56
C LEU A 168 9.55 8.07 -2.05
N LEU A 169 9.76 8.04 -3.38
CA LEU A 169 11.10 8.11 -3.96
C LEU A 169 11.62 9.53 -4.18
N SER A 170 10.92 10.56 -3.67
CA SER A 170 11.20 11.97 -3.91
C SER A 170 11.20 12.36 -5.39
N SER A 171 10.20 13.12 -5.81
CA SER A 171 10.11 13.69 -7.16
C SER A 171 11.29 14.63 -7.50
N GLU A 172 12.03 15.12 -6.50
CA GLU A 172 13.22 15.95 -6.71
C GLU A 172 14.42 15.12 -7.19
N LEU A 173 14.46 13.84 -6.82
CA LEU A 173 15.53 12.90 -7.21
C LEU A 173 15.21 12.13 -8.50
N SER A 174 14.13 12.47 -9.22
CA SER A 174 13.66 11.74 -10.41
C SER A 174 14.77 11.51 -11.43
N ASP A 175 15.54 12.56 -11.72
CA ASP A 175 16.54 12.54 -12.79
C ASP A 175 17.74 11.69 -12.38
N GLU A 176 18.08 11.71 -11.08
CA GLU A 176 19.13 10.85 -10.52
C GLU A 176 18.72 9.37 -10.54
N TRP A 177 17.46 9.06 -10.25
CA TRP A 177 16.93 7.70 -10.37
C TRP A 177 17.05 7.20 -11.81
N MET A 178 16.66 8.01 -12.79
CA MET A 178 16.76 7.65 -14.20
C MET A 178 18.22 7.48 -14.64
N ALA A 179 19.10 8.39 -14.25
CA ALA A 179 20.53 8.29 -14.55
C ALA A 179 21.19 7.05 -13.92
N ALA A 180 20.74 6.62 -12.75
CA ALA A 180 21.19 5.37 -12.13
C ALA A 180 20.69 4.15 -12.91
N LEU A 181 19.44 4.17 -13.40
CA LEU A 181 18.86 3.08 -14.20
C LEU A 181 19.54 2.88 -15.55
N GLU A 182 19.99 3.97 -16.19
CA GLU A 182 20.67 3.98 -17.49
C GLU A 182 22.10 3.42 -17.45
N LYS A 183 22.65 3.10 -16.27
CA LYS A 183 23.98 2.48 -16.15
C LYS A 183 24.01 1.13 -16.88
N PRO A 184 25.09 0.84 -17.65
CA PRO A 184 25.15 -0.34 -18.51
C PRO A 184 25.30 -1.64 -17.72
N LYS A 185 26.11 -1.63 -16.65
CA LYS A 185 26.34 -2.83 -15.82
C LYS A 185 25.39 -2.87 -14.64
N ASP A 186 24.87 -4.05 -14.34
CA ASP A 186 23.97 -4.27 -13.20
C ASP A 186 24.59 -3.85 -11.86
N SER A 187 25.89 -4.12 -11.65
CA SER A 187 26.60 -3.70 -10.44
C SER A 187 26.64 -2.18 -10.28
N GLU A 188 26.86 -1.45 -11.38
CA GLU A 188 26.89 0.01 -11.40
C GLU A 188 25.47 0.58 -11.24
N ARG A 189 24.46 -0.04 -11.84
CA ARG A 189 23.05 0.31 -11.66
C ARG A 189 22.63 0.16 -10.20
N ILE A 190 22.92 -0.98 -9.59
CA ILE A 190 22.59 -1.25 -8.17
C ILE A 190 23.29 -0.24 -7.26
N GLN A 191 24.58 0.03 -7.51
CA GLN A 191 25.33 0.99 -6.71
C GLN A 191 24.75 2.41 -6.84
N GLY A 192 24.46 2.87 -8.06
CA GLY A 192 23.81 4.16 -8.28
C GLY A 192 22.44 4.27 -7.61
N LEU A 193 21.60 3.24 -7.72
CA LEU A 193 20.30 3.21 -7.04
C LEU A 193 20.43 3.30 -5.51
N LYS A 194 21.45 2.65 -4.93
CA LYS A 194 21.74 2.75 -3.49
C LYS A 194 22.18 4.15 -3.08
N GLU A 195 23.00 4.80 -3.92
CA GLU A 195 23.45 6.18 -3.67
C GLU A 195 22.28 7.17 -3.68
N VAL A 196 21.38 7.06 -4.67
CA VAL A 196 20.18 7.92 -4.71
C VAL A 196 19.25 7.60 -3.54
N ALA A 197 19.06 6.33 -3.19
CA ALA A 197 18.28 5.94 -2.02
C ALA A 197 18.85 6.54 -0.72
N GLY A 198 20.17 6.67 -0.61
CA GLY A 198 20.85 7.27 0.54
C GLY A 198 20.59 8.76 0.73
N LYS A 199 20.08 9.45 -0.30
CA LYS A 199 19.70 10.87 -0.24
C LYS A 199 18.26 11.09 0.23
N LEU A 200 17.46 10.03 0.30
CA LEU A 200 16.06 10.14 0.74
C LEU A 200 15.99 10.52 2.24
N PRO A 201 14.94 11.25 2.66
CA PRO A 201 14.65 11.45 4.07
C PRO A 201 14.53 10.11 4.82
N THR A 202 14.97 10.06 6.08
CA THR A 202 14.93 8.83 6.89
C THR A 202 13.57 8.12 6.88
N PRO A 203 12.42 8.82 7.02
CA PRO A 203 11.10 8.17 6.96
C PRO A 203 10.82 7.50 5.61
N ASN A 204 11.28 8.10 4.51
CA ASN A 204 11.13 7.55 3.16
C ASN A 204 11.99 6.29 2.99
N VAL A 205 13.24 6.32 3.45
CA VAL A 205 14.13 5.15 3.45
C VAL A 205 13.52 4.00 4.24
N LEU A 206 12.97 4.29 5.42
CA LEU A 206 12.34 3.29 6.28
C LEU A 206 11.17 2.60 5.56
N LEU A 207 10.19 3.37 5.07
CA LEU A 207 9.04 2.81 4.36
C LEU A 207 9.47 2.06 3.09
N LEU A 208 10.44 2.60 2.35
CA LEU A 208 10.97 1.95 1.14
C LEU A 208 11.61 0.59 1.45
N LYS A 209 12.39 0.49 2.53
CA LYS A 209 12.98 -0.79 2.97
C LYS A 209 11.92 -1.83 3.28
N HIS A 210 10.92 -1.48 4.10
CA HIS A 210 9.81 -2.39 4.41
C HIS A 210 9.05 -2.82 3.15
N LEU A 211 8.78 -1.89 2.24
CA LEU A 211 8.09 -2.18 1.00
C LEU A 211 8.90 -3.11 0.08
N VAL A 212 10.18 -2.84 -0.15
CA VAL A 212 11.05 -3.70 -0.99
C VAL A 212 11.18 -5.09 -0.37
N TYR A 213 11.32 -5.17 0.95
CA TYR A 213 11.36 -6.44 1.68
C TYR A 213 10.07 -7.25 1.50
N LEU A 214 8.92 -6.61 1.71
CA LEU A 214 7.59 -7.21 1.53
C LEU A 214 7.40 -7.72 0.09
N LEU A 215 7.71 -6.89 -0.91
CA LEU A 215 7.54 -7.25 -2.33
C LEU A 215 8.46 -8.42 -2.73
N ASN A 216 9.70 -8.44 -2.23
CA ASN A 216 10.62 -9.56 -2.43
C ASN A 216 10.12 -10.85 -1.73
N HIS A 217 9.52 -10.72 -0.54
CA HIS A 217 8.93 -11.87 0.15
C HIS A 217 7.77 -12.46 -0.65
N ILE A 218 6.84 -11.62 -1.11
CA ILE A 218 5.69 -12.05 -1.93
C ILE A 218 6.15 -12.67 -3.25
N SER A 219 7.16 -12.08 -3.93
CA SER A 219 7.59 -12.57 -5.25
C SER A 219 8.23 -13.96 -5.20
N LYS A 220 8.78 -14.39 -4.05
CA LYS A 220 9.30 -15.76 -3.85
C LYS A 220 8.22 -16.84 -3.96
N ASN A 221 6.94 -16.46 -3.85
CA ASN A 221 5.79 -17.37 -3.99
C ASN A 221 4.99 -17.12 -5.28
N ALA A 222 5.63 -16.59 -6.33
CA ALA A 222 4.98 -16.25 -7.60
C ALA A 222 4.23 -17.42 -8.27
N GLU A 223 4.63 -18.67 -8.04
CA GLU A 223 3.91 -19.84 -8.55
C GLU A 223 2.50 -19.98 -7.96
N VAL A 224 2.30 -19.52 -6.72
CA VAL A 224 1.01 -19.53 -6.03
C VAL A 224 0.26 -18.23 -6.31
N ASN A 225 0.86 -17.09 -5.93
CA ASN A 225 0.16 -15.80 -6.01
C ASN A 225 0.13 -15.18 -7.42
N LYS A 226 0.84 -15.75 -8.41
CA LYS A 226 0.93 -15.28 -9.80
C LYS A 226 1.56 -13.89 -9.98
N MET A 227 2.32 -13.41 -8.98
CA MET A 227 2.93 -12.09 -8.96
C MET A 227 4.47 -12.19 -8.85
N ALA A 228 5.15 -12.35 -9.98
CA ALA A 228 6.61 -12.18 -10.06
C ALA A 228 7.03 -10.73 -9.80
N SER A 229 8.32 -10.49 -9.52
CA SER A 229 8.86 -9.15 -9.21
C SER A 229 8.52 -8.10 -10.28
N SER A 230 8.50 -8.46 -11.57
CA SER A 230 8.10 -7.58 -12.67
C SER A 230 6.62 -7.16 -12.58
N ASN A 231 5.71 -8.10 -12.27
CA ASN A 231 4.28 -7.81 -12.13
C ASN A 231 4.01 -6.89 -10.93
N LEU A 232 4.71 -7.13 -9.82
CA LEU A 232 4.64 -6.28 -8.63
C LEU A 232 5.15 -4.86 -8.93
N ALA A 233 6.28 -4.73 -9.63
CA ALA A 233 6.83 -3.45 -10.02
C ALA A 233 5.86 -2.62 -10.88
N ILE A 234 5.14 -3.26 -11.82
CA ILE A 234 4.11 -2.59 -12.64
C ILE A 234 2.96 -2.07 -11.77
N CYS A 235 2.51 -2.85 -10.78
CA CYS A 235 1.36 -2.49 -9.94
C CYS A 235 1.69 -1.40 -8.90
N ILE A 236 2.92 -1.40 -8.38
CA ILE A 236 3.34 -0.52 -7.27
C ILE A 236 4.08 0.71 -7.77
N GLY A 237 4.96 0.57 -8.77
CA GLY A 237 5.85 1.62 -9.28
C GLY A 237 5.17 2.97 -9.55
N PRO A 238 4.00 3.02 -10.22
CA PRO A 238 3.29 4.28 -10.48
C PRO A 238 2.87 5.06 -9.22
N ASN A 239 2.89 4.42 -8.04
CA ASN A 239 2.53 5.06 -6.77
C ASN A 239 3.76 5.61 -6.03
N MET A 240 4.98 5.31 -6.46
CA MET A 240 6.22 5.60 -5.73
C MET A 240 6.99 6.80 -6.25
N LEU A 241 6.81 7.17 -7.52
CA LEU A 241 7.52 8.27 -8.18
C LEU A 241 6.60 8.98 -9.16
N THR A 242 6.73 10.30 -9.27
CA THR A 242 6.18 11.07 -10.38
C THR A 242 7.36 11.48 -11.24
N LEU A 243 7.42 10.98 -12.47
CA LEU A 243 8.36 11.51 -13.45
C LEU A 243 7.89 12.90 -13.84
N LYS A 244 8.79 13.88 -13.83
CA LYS A 244 8.56 15.17 -14.47
C LYS A 244 8.43 14.89 -15.96
N LYS A 245 7.20 14.68 -16.44
CA LYS A 245 6.95 14.81 -17.88
C LYS A 245 7.15 16.27 -18.20
N ASP A 246 8.01 16.56 -19.17
CA ASP A 246 8.09 17.89 -19.78
C ASP A 246 6.67 18.29 -20.18
N GLN A 247 6.10 19.21 -19.40
CA GLN A 247 4.81 19.85 -19.68
C GLN A 247 4.93 20.82 -20.87
N SER A 248 6.11 20.94 -21.51
CA SER A 248 6.32 21.75 -22.72
C SER A 248 5.80 21.07 -23.99
N ASP A 249 5.95 19.76 -24.14
CA ASP A 249 5.84 19.15 -25.47
C ASP A 249 4.40 18.83 -25.88
N SER A 250 3.47 18.76 -24.93
CA SER A 250 2.07 18.43 -25.23
C SER A 250 1.19 19.66 -25.46
N TYR A 251 1.49 20.81 -24.84
CA TYR A 251 0.63 21.99 -24.95
C TYR A 251 1.11 22.98 -26.02
N GLU A 252 2.43 23.14 -26.22
CA GLU A 252 2.95 23.97 -27.31
C GLU A 252 2.77 23.32 -28.67
N ALA A 253 3.01 22.00 -28.80
CA ALA A 253 2.79 21.29 -30.05
C ALA A 253 1.30 21.29 -30.49
N GLN A 254 0.36 21.24 -29.54
CA GLN A 254 -1.08 21.35 -29.82
C GLN A 254 -1.50 22.78 -30.19
N LYS A 255 -0.89 23.80 -29.59
CA LYS A 255 -1.14 25.22 -29.91
C LYS A 255 -0.59 25.59 -31.29
N GLU A 256 0.60 25.08 -31.63
CA GLU A 256 1.24 25.26 -32.94
C GLU A 256 0.42 24.63 -34.08
N LEU A 257 -0.20 23.46 -33.84
CA LEU A 257 -1.08 22.82 -34.81
C LEU A 257 -2.42 23.56 -34.96
N ASN A 258 -3.04 23.97 -33.86
CA ASN A 258 -4.32 24.69 -33.91
C ASN A 258 -4.20 26.08 -34.56
N ASN A 259 -3.07 26.76 -34.39
CA ASN A 259 -2.84 28.05 -35.03
C ASN A 259 -2.58 27.95 -36.54
N LYS A 260 -2.16 26.78 -37.05
CA LYS A 260 -1.97 26.53 -38.49
C LYS A 260 -3.25 26.13 -39.22
N VAL A 261 -4.24 25.60 -38.52
CA VAL A 261 -5.54 25.21 -39.10
C VAL A 261 -6.51 26.39 -39.25
N CYS A 262 -6.33 27.47 -38.47
CA CYS A 262 -7.19 28.66 -38.54
C CYS A 262 -6.76 29.71 -39.58
N LEU A 263 -5.66 29.51 -40.31
CA LEU A 263 -5.12 30.49 -41.28
C LEU A 263 -5.01 29.96 -42.72
N SER A 264 -5.67 28.84 -43.05
CA SER A 264 -5.75 28.28 -44.41
C SER A 264 -7.18 28.24 -44.92
#